data_AF-A0A172UNT3-F1
#
_entry.id   AF-A0A172UNT3-F1
#
_cell.length_a   1.000
_cell.length_b   1.000
_cell.length_c   1.000
_cell.angle_alpha   90.00
_cell.angle_beta   90.00
_cell.angle_gamma   90.00
#
_symmetry.space_group_name_H-M   'P 1'
#
loop_
_entity.id
_entity.type
_entity.pdbx_description
1 polymer ?
#
loop_
_entity_poly.entity_id
_entity_poly.type
_entity_poly.pdbx_seq_one_letter_code
_entity_poly.pdbx_strand_id
1 'polypeptide(L)' 'MFVCLCNGITSHEVAAVVDRGAATTKEVASACGAGADCGRCRRTVRAIIESRGAGRETTSAGPHRN' A
#
# COMPACT_ATOMS: atom_id res chain seq x y z
N MET A 1 -3.26 -12.73 6.18
CA MET A 1 -4.07 -12.21 7.31
C MET A 1 -4.90 -11.02 6.84
N PHE A 2 -6.00 -10.68 7.53
CA PHE A 2 -6.67 -9.39 7.28
C PHE A 2 -5.81 -8.24 7.76
N VAL A 3 -5.59 -7.26 6.88
CA VAL A 3 -4.88 -6.02 7.18
C VAL A 3 -5.88 -4.91 7.46
N CYS A 4 -6.97 -4.81 6.68
CA CYS A 4 -8.03 -3.84 6.89
C CYS A 4 -9.33 -4.53 7.29
N LEU A 5 -9.82 -4.29 8.51
CA LEU A 5 -11.09 -4.86 8.98
C LEU A 5 -12.32 -4.09 8.47
N CYS A 6 -12.20 -2.79 8.19
CA CYS A 6 -13.32 -1.99 7.66
C CYS A 6 -13.78 -2.50 6.29
N ASN A 7 -12.81 -2.84 5.43
CA ASN A 7 -13.08 -3.23 4.05
C ASN A 7 -12.77 -4.70 3.76
N GLY A 8 -12.46 -5.49 4.79
CA GLY A 8 -12.15 -6.92 4.63
C GLY A 8 -10.94 -7.20 3.72
N ILE A 9 -9.91 -6.34 3.74
CA ILE A 9 -8.75 -6.48 2.85
C ILE A 9 -7.63 -7.26 3.51
N THR A 10 -7.11 -8.24 2.79
CA THR A 10 -6.02 -9.12 3.22
C THR A 10 -4.64 -8.56 2.88
N SER A 11 -3.62 -9.10 3.55
CA SER A 11 -2.20 -8.82 3.25
C SER A 11 -1.84 -9.18 1.81
N HIS A 12 -2.47 -10.21 1.24
CA HIS A 12 -2.24 -10.62 -0.14
C HIS A 12 -2.81 -9.62 -1.15
N GLU A 13 -4.00 -9.06 -0.89
CA GLU A 13 -4.59 -8.03 -1.74
C GLU A 13 -3.81 -6.72 -1.69
N VAL A 14 -3.37 -6.30 -0.49
CA VAL A 14 -2.49 -5.12 -0.35
C VAL A 14 -1.19 -5.35 -1.13
N ALA A 15 -0.58 -6.53 -0.96
CA ALA A 15 0.62 -6.93 -1.69
C ALA A 15 0.44 -6.86 -3.21
N ALA A 16 -0.65 -7.42 -3.75
CA ALA A 16 -0.93 -7.42 -5.18
C ALA A 16 -1.11 -6.00 -5.73
N VAL A 17 -1.70 -5.09 -4.96
CA VAL A 17 -1.82 -3.67 -5.32
C VAL A 17 -0.45 -2.99 -5.38
N VAL A 18 0.44 -3.28 -4.43
CA VAL A 18 1.82 -2.77 -4.43
C VAL A 18 2.63 -3.36 -5.60
N ASP A 19 2.42 -4.64 -5.93
CA ASP A 19 3.09 -5.29 -7.05
C ASP A 19 2.70 -4.69 -8.40
N ARG A 20 1.45 -4.22 -8.51
CA ARG A 20 0.93 -3.45 -9.65
C ARG A 20 1.39 -1.98 -9.69
N GLY A 21 2.20 -1.54 -8.72
CA GLY A 21 2.87 -0.24 -8.75
C GLY A 21 2.39 0.79 -7.73
N ALA A 22 1.47 0.47 -6.82
CA ALA A 22 1.13 1.38 -5.74
C ALA A 22 2.32 1.57 -4.80
N ALA A 23 2.78 2.81 -4.64
CA ALA A 23 3.95 3.19 -3.84
C ALA A 23 3.57 3.97 -2.58
N THR A 24 2.31 4.35 -2.42
CA THR A 24 1.82 5.12 -1.27
C THR A 24 0.58 4.48 -0.65
N THR A 25 0.35 4.74 0.64
CA THR A 25 -0.88 4.31 1.34
C THR A 25 -2.14 4.91 0.71
N LYS A 26 -2.03 6.10 0.08
CA LYS A 26 -3.12 6.74 -0.66
C LYS A 26 -3.48 5.95 -1.92
N GLU A 27 -2.48 5.56 -2.70
CA GLU A 27 -2.70 4.73 -3.91
C GLU A 27 -3.26 3.37 -3.54
N VAL A 28 -2.78 2.75 -2.46
CA VAL A 28 -3.35 1.49 -1.95
C VAL A 28 -4.82 1.68 -1.55
N ALA A 29 -5.15 2.74 -0.82
CA ALA A 29 -6.52 3.03 -0.44
C ALA A 29 -7.42 3.26 -1.66
N SER A 30 -6.93 3.97 -2.70
CA SER A 30 -7.67 4.16 -3.94
C SER A 30 -7.86 2.86 -4.74
N ALA A 31 -6.92 1.93 -4.67
CA ALA A 31 -6.94 0.72 -5.49
C ALA A 31 -7.71 -0.46 -4.86
N CYS A 32 -7.71 -0.61 -3.53
CA CYS A 32 -8.42 -1.70 -2.85
C CYS A 32 -9.16 -1.29 -1.57
N GLY A 33 -9.20 -0.01 -1.22
CA GLY A 33 -9.90 0.48 -0.02
C GLY A 33 -9.12 0.31 1.30
N ALA A 34 -7.98 -0.38 1.34
CA ALA A 34 -7.23 -0.54 2.58
C ALA A 34 -6.73 0.82 3.12
N GLY A 35 -7.29 1.24 4.26
CA GLY A 35 -6.95 2.51 4.90
C GLY A 35 -7.82 3.70 4.50
N ALA A 36 -8.88 3.49 3.72
CA ALA A 36 -9.83 4.54 3.32
C ALA A 36 -10.68 5.05 4.51
N ASP A 37 -11.08 4.19 5.45
CA ASP A 37 -12.00 4.55 6.55
C ASP A 37 -11.28 4.93 7.85
N CYS A 38 -11.22 4.03 8.83
CA CYS A 38 -10.71 4.33 10.17
C CYS A 38 -9.18 4.51 10.24
N GLY A 39 -8.46 4.18 9.17
CA GLY A 39 -7.01 4.37 9.04
C GLY A 39 -6.12 3.48 9.92
N ARG A 40 -6.67 2.63 10.81
CA ARG A 40 -5.87 1.79 11.74
C ARG A 40 -4.86 0.89 11.04
N CYS A 41 -5.20 0.40 9.85
CA CYS A 41 -4.33 -0.46 9.06
C CYS A 41 -3.23 0.28 8.28
N ARG A 42 -3.24 1.63 8.24
CA ARG A 42 -2.31 2.41 7.39
C ARG A 42 -0.83 2.16 7.74
N ARG A 43 -0.49 1.94 9.02
CA ARG A 43 0.88 1.58 9.43
C ARG A 43 1.31 0.23 8.87
N THR A 44 0.43 -0.78 8.93
CA THR A 44 0.68 -2.10 8.36
C THR A 44 0.79 -2.06 6.84
N VAL A 45 -0.10 -1.30 6.18
CA VAL A 45 -0.03 -1.09 4.72
C VAL A 45 1.30 -0.45 4.33
N ARG A 46 1.75 0.57 5.07
CA ARG A 46 3.06 1.21 4.85
C ARG A 46 4.23 0.22 4.98
N ALA A 47 4.21 -0.64 6.00
CA ALA A 47 5.24 -1.66 6.17
C ALA A 47 5.27 -2.66 4.99
N ILE A 48 4.11 -3.02 4.42
CA ILE A 48 4.03 -3.87 3.22
C ILE A 48 4.63 -3.16 2.00
N ILE A 49 4.35 -1.87 1.83
CA ILE A 49 4.93 -1.04 0.76
C ILE A 49 6.45 -0.99 0.90
N GLU A 50 6.96 -0.65 2.08
CA GLU A 50 8.40 -0.52 2.37
C GLU A 50 9.13 -1.87 2.17
N SER A 51 8.53 -2.97 2.62
CA SER A 51 9.08 -4.32 2.42
C SER A 51 9.21 -4.71 0.95
N ARG A 52 8.36 -4.17 0.07
CA ARG A 52 8.40 -4.45 -1.38
C ARG A 52 9.24 -3.45 -2.16
N GLY A 53 9.35 -2.21 -1.65
CA GLY A 53 10.23 -1.17 -2.19
C GLY A 53 11.71 -1.45 -1.91
N ALA A 54 12.05 -2.05 -0.77
CA ALA A 54 13.44 -2.40 -0.43
C ALA A 54 14.10 -3.42 -1.38
N GLY A 55 13.31 -4.14 -2.19
CA GLY A 55 13.79 -5.07 -3.23
C GLY A 55 13.72 -4.52 -4.66
N ARG A 56 13.27 -3.27 -4.84
CA ARG A 56 13.14 -2.62 -6.16
C ARG A 56 14.11 -1.44 -6.23
N GLU A 57 15.30 -1.71 -6.76
CA GLU A 57 16.19 -0.65 -7.24
C GLU A 57 15.45 0.21 -8.26
N THR A 58 15.35 1.49 -7.92
CA THR A 58 14.49 2.49 -8.54
C THR A 58 14.87 2.74 -10.00
N THR A 59 14.18 2.11 -10.96
CA THR A 59 14.05 2.71 -12.30
C THR A 59 12.79 3.58 -12.32
N SER A 60 12.99 4.82 -11.87
CA SER A 60 12.26 6.08 -12.16
C SER A 60 10.77 6.07 -12.57
N ALA A 61 9.93 6.79 -11.80
CA ALA A 61 8.93 7.74 -12.34
C ALA A 61 8.34 8.69 -11.25
N GLY A 62 8.71 9.99 -11.29
CA GLY A 62 7.85 11.11 -10.83
C GLY A 62 8.37 11.96 -9.64
N PRO A 63 8.37 13.32 -9.73
CA PRO A 63 9.04 14.18 -8.76
C PRO A 63 8.21 14.41 -7.49
N HIS A 64 8.87 14.25 -6.35
CA HIS A 64 8.42 14.74 -5.05
C HIS A 64 8.30 16.28 -5.12
N ARG A 65 7.09 16.82 -5.03
CA ARG A 65 6.89 18.26 -4.84
C ARG A 65 7.13 18.59 -3.36
N ASN A 66 8.02 19.57 -3.14
CA ASN A 66 8.42 20.13 -1.84
C ASN A 66 7.22 20.62 -1.03
#